data_AF-M0PJ74-F1
#
_entry.id   AF-M0PJ74-F1
#
_cell.length_a   1.000
_cell.length_b   1.000
_cell.length_c   1.000
_cell.angle_alpha   90.00
_cell.angle_beta   90.00
_cell.angle_gamma   90.00
#
_symmetry.space_group_name_H-M   'P 1'
#
loop_
_entity.id
_entity.type
_entity.pdbx_description
1 polymer ?
#
loop_
_entity_poly.entity_id
_entity_poly.type
_entity_poly.pdbx_seq_one_letter_code
_entity_poly.pdbx_strand_id
1 'polypeptide(L)'
;MRPELKERRERTWWLLNGLNQRYSDVVKHISQEFDCSESTVKRDISKMGDWLDDLDGDLANRTTSLLRHLQRTRTRRWEMVQAARSVDEKELERRLLNDVDDNVERSLALREDLDKLTQSDSTHHQFEVSDQLSDQEFVTLERMTHSAPPENAVGAGKAQAGRID
;
A
#
# COMPACT_ATOMS: atom_id res chain seq x y z
N MET A 1 -9.68 0.56 22.15
CA MET A 1 -10.81 0.65 21.19
C MET A 1 -12.02 -0.14 21.69
N ARG A 2 -13.26 0.30 21.41
CA ARG A 2 -14.48 -0.46 21.75
C ARG A 2 -14.53 -1.79 20.96
N PRO A 3 -15.00 -2.90 21.53
CA PRO A 3 -14.93 -4.23 20.89
C PRO A 3 -15.70 -4.29 19.56
N GLU A 4 -16.92 -3.76 19.49
CA GLU A 4 -17.70 -3.72 18.24
C GLU A 4 -17.03 -2.87 17.15
N LEU A 5 -16.41 -1.75 17.54
CA LEU A 5 -15.66 -0.90 16.61
C LEU A 5 -14.42 -1.61 16.08
N LYS A 6 -13.72 -2.34 16.95
CA LYS A 6 -12.56 -3.16 16.60
C LYS A 6 -12.97 -4.23 15.60
N GLU A 7 -14.00 -5.01 15.91
CA GLU A 7 -14.50 -6.08 15.04
C GLU A 7 -14.94 -5.56 13.67
N ARG A 8 -15.68 -4.44 13.62
CA ARG A 8 -16.07 -3.80 12.35
C ARG A 8 -14.87 -3.42 11.50
N ARG A 9 -13.85 -2.81 12.11
CA ARG A 9 -12.64 -2.36 11.43
C ARG A 9 -11.79 -3.54 10.94
N GLU A 10 -11.65 -4.58 11.76
CA GLU A 10 -10.99 -5.84 11.36
C GLU A 10 -11.71 -6.49 10.18
N ARG A 11 -13.03 -6.58 10.24
CA ARG A 11 -13.84 -7.17 9.19
C ARG A 11 -13.74 -6.38 7.88
N THR A 12 -13.79 -5.06 7.99
CA THR A 12 -13.60 -4.13 6.85
C THR A 12 -12.23 -4.32 6.21
N TRP A 13 -11.17 -4.34 7.02
CA TRP A 13 -9.81 -4.56 6.56
C TRP A 13 -9.66 -5.92 5.86
N TRP A 14 -10.24 -6.98 6.43
CA TRP A 14 -10.18 -8.33 5.87
C TRP A 14 -10.87 -8.44 4.50
N LEU A 15 -12.04 -7.82 4.33
CA LEU A 15 -12.76 -7.89 3.06
C LEU A 15 -12.02 -7.13 1.95
N LEU A 16 -11.42 -5.98 2.28
CA LEU A 16 -10.65 -5.18 1.33
C LEU A 16 -9.30 -5.83 0.98
N ASN A 17 -8.50 -6.14 2.00
CA ASN A 17 -7.11 -6.58 1.80
C ASN A 17 -6.97 -8.09 1.69
N GLY A 18 -7.79 -8.85 2.44
CA GLY A 18 -7.75 -10.31 2.43
C GLY A 18 -8.49 -10.92 1.25
N LEU A 19 -9.71 -10.45 0.98
CA LEU A 19 -10.60 -11.01 -0.05
C LEU A 19 -10.66 -10.19 -1.33
N ASN A 20 -9.99 -9.03 -1.40
CA ASN A 20 -9.97 -8.15 -2.57
C ASN A 20 -11.38 -7.80 -3.08
N GLN A 21 -12.34 -7.65 -2.16
CA GLN A 21 -13.70 -7.27 -2.53
C GLN A 21 -13.74 -5.82 -3.00
N ARG A 22 -14.69 -5.50 -3.90
CA ARG A 22 -14.86 -4.13 -4.38
C ARG A 22 -15.27 -3.23 -3.23
N TYR A 23 -14.72 -2.01 -3.20
CA TYR A 23 -15.03 -1.01 -2.18
C TYR A 23 -16.53 -0.82 -1.93
N SER A 24 -17.34 -0.75 -2.99
CA SER A 24 -18.80 -0.62 -2.91
C SER A 24 -19.45 -1.78 -2.17
N ASP A 25 -18.98 -2.99 -2.40
CA ASP A 25 -19.55 -4.22 -1.85
C ASP A 25 -19.20 -4.34 -0.37
N VAL A 26 -17.95 -4.00 -0.01
CA VAL A 26 -17.51 -3.97 1.39
C VAL A 26 -18.31 -2.96 2.20
N VAL A 27 -18.48 -1.73 1.67
CA VAL A 27 -19.24 -0.69 2.37
C VAL A 27 -20.67 -1.14 2.65
N LYS A 28 -21.34 -1.70 1.64
CA LYS A 28 -22.71 -2.20 1.78
C LYS A 28 -22.78 -3.36 2.79
N HIS A 29 -21.89 -4.34 2.65
CA HIS A 29 -21.85 -5.51 3.53
C HIS A 29 -21.65 -5.14 5.00
N ILE A 30 -20.61 -4.34 5.29
CA ILE A 30 -20.28 -3.92 6.66
C ILE A 30 -21.38 -3.03 7.27
N SER A 31 -21.98 -2.15 6.46
CA SER A 31 -23.06 -1.28 6.94
C SER A 31 -24.26 -2.10 7.43
N GLN A 32 -24.58 -3.19 6.74
CA GLN A 32 -25.67 -4.10 7.07
C GLN A 32 -25.31 -5.00 8.25
N GLU A 33 -24.09 -5.55 8.27
CA GLU A 33 -23.62 -6.47 9.31
C GLU A 33 -23.54 -5.79 10.70
N PHE A 34 -23.11 -4.53 10.75
CA PHE A 34 -22.91 -3.78 12.00
C PHE A 34 -23.98 -2.71 12.27
N ASP A 35 -25.11 -2.75 11.54
CA ASP A 35 -26.21 -1.79 11.64
C ASP A 35 -25.74 -0.32 11.74
N CYS A 36 -24.91 0.09 10.78
CA CYS A 36 -24.34 1.44 10.76
C CYS A 36 -24.46 2.08 9.38
N SER A 37 -24.36 3.41 9.32
CA SER A 37 -24.47 4.10 8.03
C SER A 37 -23.26 3.82 7.12
N GLU A 38 -23.50 3.70 5.82
CA GLU A 38 -22.42 3.54 4.83
C GLU A 38 -21.35 4.64 4.95
N SER A 39 -21.75 5.88 5.25
CA SER A 39 -20.83 7.00 5.49
C SER A 39 -19.86 6.74 6.66
N THR A 40 -20.30 5.99 7.67
CA THR A 40 -19.44 5.60 8.80
C THR A 40 -18.37 4.61 8.34
N VAL A 41 -18.75 3.62 7.53
CA VAL A 41 -17.81 2.64 6.96
C VAL A 41 -16.83 3.33 6.00
N LYS A 42 -17.31 4.20 5.12
CA LYS A 42 -16.45 4.99 4.20
C LYS A 42 -15.42 5.80 4.97
N ARG A 43 -15.84 6.44 6.07
CA ARG A 43 -14.95 7.18 6.97
C ARG A 43 -13.94 6.27 7.65
N ASP A 44 -14.37 5.11 8.16
CA ASP A 44 -13.46 4.12 8.74
C ASP A 44 -12.40 3.70 7.70
N ILE A 45 -12.79 3.42 6.45
CA ILE A 45 -11.85 3.08 5.37
C ILE A 45 -10.90 4.25 5.06
N SER A 46 -11.38 5.49 4.98
CA SER A 46 -10.52 6.65 4.71
C SER A 46 -9.48 6.91 5.80
N LYS A 47 -9.77 6.48 7.04
CA LYS A 47 -8.89 6.63 8.20
C LYS A 47 -8.19 5.32 8.57
N MET A 48 -8.11 4.38 7.63
CA MET A 48 -7.61 3.03 7.92
C MET A 48 -6.20 3.02 8.49
N GLY A 49 -5.32 3.89 7.98
CA GLY A 49 -3.97 4.06 8.53
C GLY A 49 -3.98 4.43 10.01
N ASP A 50 -4.89 5.33 10.43
CA ASP A 50 -4.92 5.87 11.79
C ASP A 50 -5.28 4.84 12.87
N TRP A 51 -5.99 3.77 12.51
CA TRP A 51 -6.46 2.76 13.47
C TRP A 51 -5.91 1.36 13.23
N LEU A 52 -5.08 1.17 12.20
CA LEU A 52 -4.42 -0.10 11.97
C LEU A 52 -3.53 -0.48 13.16
N ASP A 53 -2.76 0.48 13.67
CA ASP A 53 -1.91 0.29 14.85
C ASP A 53 -2.75 -0.02 16.11
N ASP A 54 -3.95 0.54 16.23
CA ASP A 54 -4.87 0.21 17.34
C ASP A 54 -5.44 -1.21 17.26
N LEU A 55 -5.30 -1.87 16.11
CA LEU A 55 -5.62 -3.28 15.95
C LEU A 55 -4.45 -4.18 16.39
N ASP A 56 -3.25 -3.68 16.69
CA ASP A 56 -1.95 -4.40 16.71
C ASP A 56 -1.67 -5.44 17.79
N GLY A 57 -2.63 -5.83 18.63
CA GLY A 57 -2.36 -6.95 19.55
C GLY A 57 -1.98 -8.28 18.86
N ASP A 58 -2.28 -8.42 17.56
CA ASP A 58 -2.14 -9.67 16.80
C ASP A 58 -1.65 -9.47 15.36
N LEU A 59 -1.01 -8.35 15.01
CA LEU A 59 -0.66 -8.04 13.61
C LEU A 59 0.17 -9.15 12.94
N ALA A 60 1.17 -9.71 13.63
CA ALA A 60 1.94 -10.84 13.12
C ALA A 60 1.08 -12.10 12.89
N ASN A 61 0.12 -12.37 13.78
CA ASN A 61 -0.85 -13.46 13.63
C ASN A 61 -1.80 -13.21 12.45
N ARG A 62 -2.17 -11.95 12.20
CA ARG A 62 -3.00 -11.54 11.06
C ARG A 62 -2.24 -11.62 9.74
N THR A 63 -1.02 -11.11 9.65
CA THR A 63 -0.17 -11.22 8.46
C THR A 63 0.09 -12.69 8.13
N THR A 64 0.34 -13.53 9.14
CA THR A 64 0.45 -14.99 8.97
C THR A 64 -0.86 -15.61 8.46
N SER A 65 -2.01 -15.20 9.01
CA SER A 65 -3.32 -15.68 8.58
C SER A 65 -3.67 -15.25 7.15
N LEU A 66 -3.31 -14.03 6.78
CA LEU A 66 -3.45 -13.49 5.44
C LEU A 66 -2.55 -14.23 4.44
N LEU A 67 -1.29 -14.48 4.79
CA LEU A 67 -0.37 -15.30 3.98
C LEU A 67 -0.92 -16.70 3.75
N ARG A 68 -1.47 -17.36 4.78
CA ARG A 68 -2.15 -18.66 4.64
C ARG A 68 -3.36 -18.58 3.72
N HIS A 69 -4.15 -17.51 3.81
CA HIS A 69 -5.29 -17.29 2.94
C HIS A 69 -4.87 -17.09 1.48
N LEU A 70 -3.90 -16.22 1.22
CA LEU A 70 -3.34 -15.99 -0.12
C LEU A 70 -2.80 -17.30 -0.71
N GLN A 71 -2.10 -18.10 0.10
CA GLN A 71 -1.62 -19.42 -0.32
C GLN A 71 -2.77 -20.36 -0.73
N ARG A 72 -3.88 -20.41 0.03
CA ARG A 72 -5.07 -21.22 -0.33
C ARG A 72 -5.74 -20.71 -1.60
N THR A 73 -5.90 -19.40 -1.72
CA THR A 73 -6.48 -18.75 -2.90
C THR A 73 -5.64 -19.02 -4.15
N ARG A 74 -4.31 -18.97 -4.02
CA ARG A 74 -3.37 -19.33 -5.09
C ARG A 74 -3.52 -20.78 -5.52
N THR A 75 -3.58 -21.73 -4.57
CA THR A 75 -3.81 -23.15 -4.89
C THR A 75 -5.11 -23.34 -5.66
N ARG A 76 -6.21 -22.75 -5.19
CA ARG A 76 -7.52 -22.83 -5.86
C ARG A 76 -7.49 -22.21 -7.25
N ARG A 77 -6.83 -21.06 -7.44
CA ARG A 77 -6.69 -20.43 -8.76
C ARG A 77 -5.87 -21.30 -9.71
N TRP A 78 -4.81 -21.95 -9.22
CA TRP A 78 -4.07 -22.93 -10.02
C TRP A 78 -4.93 -24.11 -10.47
N GLU A 79 -5.79 -24.65 -9.59
CA GLU A 79 -6.75 -25.69 -9.98
C GLU A 79 -7.69 -25.20 -11.09
N MET A 80 -8.17 -23.94 -10.99
CA MET A 80 -8.99 -23.32 -12.03
C MET A 80 -8.22 -23.09 -13.34
N VAL A 81 -6.94 -22.74 -13.28
CA VAL A 81 -6.07 -22.64 -14.47
C VAL A 81 -5.97 -24.00 -15.18
N GLN A 82 -5.76 -25.08 -14.41
CA GLN A 82 -5.71 -26.43 -14.99
C GLN A 82 -7.07 -26.84 -15.61
N ALA A 83 -8.18 -26.47 -14.97
CA ALA A 83 -9.51 -26.68 -15.52
C ALA A 83 -9.74 -25.88 -16.81
N ALA A 84 -9.37 -24.60 -16.85
CA ALA A 84 -9.51 -23.77 -18.06
C ALA A 84 -8.66 -24.31 -19.22
N ARG A 85 -7.46 -24.83 -18.93
CA ARG A 85 -6.59 -25.50 -19.92
C ARG A 85 -7.23 -26.73 -20.54
N SER A 86 -7.93 -27.55 -19.74
CA SER A 86 -8.52 -28.80 -20.23
C SER A 86 -9.70 -28.58 -21.16
N VAL A 87 -10.37 -27.43 -21.05
CA VAL A 87 -11.48 -27.00 -21.93
C VAL A 87 -11.08 -25.96 -22.99
N ASP A 88 -9.78 -25.68 -23.12
CA ASP A 88 -9.18 -24.71 -24.06
C ASP A 88 -9.71 -23.26 -23.95
N GLU A 89 -10.14 -22.85 -22.74
CA GLU A 89 -10.59 -21.47 -22.47
C GLU A 89 -9.42 -20.51 -22.24
N LYS A 90 -8.69 -20.18 -23.30
CA LYS A 90 -7.44 -19.37 -23.24
C LYS A 90 -7.57 -18.01 -22.53
N GLU A 91 -8.70 -17.32 -22.72
CA GLU A 91 -8.89 -16.00 -22.10
C GLU A 91 -9.21 -16.11 -20.59
N LEU A 92 -9.85 -17.20 -20.16
CA LEU A 92 -10.03 -17.47 -18.73
C LEU A 92 -8.70 -17.88 -18.11
N GLU A 93 -7.95 -18.76 -18.77
CA GLU A 93 -6.61 -19.17 -18.35
C GLU A 93 -5.70 -17.95 -18.12
N ARG A 94 -5.61 -17.04 -19.10
CA ARG A 94 -4.80 -15.83 -19.02
C ARG A 94 -5.19 -14.93 -17.84
N ARG A 95 -6.50 -14.72 -17.62
CA ARG A 95 -6.99 -13.93 -16.48
C ARG A 95 -6.64 -14.57 -15.14
N LEU A 96 -6.81 -15.89 -15.03
CA LEU A 96 -6.48 -16.62 -13.80
C LEU A 96 -4.97 -16.63 -13.51
N LEU A 97 -4.12 -16.66 -14.54
CA LEU A 97 -2.66 -16.55 -14.38
C LEU A 97 -2.26 -15.16 -13.86
N ASN A 98 -2.82 -14.08 -14.41
CA ASN A 98 -2.60 -12.74 -13.88
C ASN A 98 -3.04 -12.65 -12.40
N ASP A 99 -4.21 -13.21 -12.06
CA ASP A 99 -4.68 -13.25 -10.67
C ASP A 99 -3.77 -14.07 -9.73
N VAL A 100 -3.01 -15.04 -10.27
CA VAL A 100 -2.00 -15.81 -9.51
C VAL A 100 -0.76 -14.96 -9.30
N ASP A 101 -0.28 -14.26 -10.32
CA ASP A 101 0.91 -13.41 -10.24
C ASP A 101 0.69 -12.24 -9.26
N ASP A 102 -0.45 -11.55 -9.35
CA ASP A 102 -0.86 -10.51 -8.41
C ASP A 102 -0.94 -11.02 -6.95
N ASN A 103 -1.30 -12.30 -6.77
CA ASN A 103 -1.37 -12.92 -5.46
C ASN A 103 0.04 -13.25 -4.91
N VAL A 104 0.96 -13.66 -5.78
CA VAL A 104 2.37 -13.90 -5.44
C VAL A 104 3.03 -12.60 -5.03
N GLU A 105 2.88 -11.52 -5.81
CA GLU A 105 3.47 -10.22 -5.50
C GLU A 105 3.00 -9.70 -4.13
N ARG A 106 1.69 -9.79 -3.86
CA ARG A 106 1.14 -9.45 -2.53
C ARG A 106 1.67 -10.33 -1.41
N SER A 107 1.83 -11.62 -1.65
CA SER A 107 2.39 -12.53 -0.66
C SER A 107 3.86 -12.21 -0.34
N LEU A 108 4.61 -11.70 -1.32
CA LEU A 108 5.98 -11.25 -1.13
C LEU A 108 6.02 -9.94 -0.34
N ALA A 109 5.20 -8.95 -0.69
CA ALA A 109 5.09 -7.69 0.06
C ALA A 109 4.73 -7.93 1.54
N LEU A 110 3.74 -8.79 1.81
CA LEU A 110 3.35 -9.12 3.18
C LEU A 110 4.42 -9.87 3.96
N ARG A 111 5.26 -10.67 3.29
CA ARG A 111 6.42 -11.32 3.95
C ARG A 111 7.47 -10.29 4.32
N GLU A 112 7.75 -9.34 3.45
CA GLU A 112 8.68 -8.24 3.73
C GLU A 112 8.18 -7.41 4.93
N ASP A 113 6.89 -7.11 4.98
CA ASP A 113 6.28 -6.40 6.12
C ASP A 113 6.36 -7.22 7.42
N LEU A 114 6.14 -8.54 7.35
CA LEU A 114 6.30 -9.42 8.50
C LEU A 114 7.74 -9.47 9.02
N ASP A 115 8.72 -9.51 8.11
CA ASP A 115 10.13 -9.49 8.46
C ASP A 115 10.52 -8.17 9.12
N LYS A 116 10.02 -7.02 8.62
CA LYS A 116 10.20 -5.70 9.25
C LYS A 116 9.62 -5.65 10.66
N LEU A 117 8.43 -6.22 10.86
CA LEU A 117 7.78 -6.28 12.18
C LEU A 117 8.59 -7.12 13.18
N THR A 118 9.06 -8.30 12.78
CA THR A 118 9.82 -9.19 13.66
C THR A 118 11.22 -8.65 14.00
N GLN A 119 11.84 -7.88 13.10
CA GLN A 119 13.10 -7.18 13.36
C GLN A 119 12.92 -5.99 14.33
N SER A 120 11.79 -5.30 14.27
CA SER A 120 11.46 -4.15 15.13
C SER A 120 11.21 -4.56 16.59
N ASP A 121 10.55 -5.70 16.83
CA ASP A 121 10.36 -6.25 18.19
C ASP A 121 11.67 -6.78 18.81
N SER A 122 12.66 -7.12 17.99
CA SER A 122 13.98 -7.54 18.47
C SER A 122 14.90 -6.36 18.82
N THR A 123 14.47 -5.11 18.55
CA THR A 123 15.21 -3.90 18.89
C THR A 123 14.72 -3.23 20.17
N HIS A 124 14.45 -4.03 21.23
CA HIS A 124 14.70 -3.56 22.59
C HIS A 124 16.21 -3.59 22.89
N HIS A 125 16.99 -2.94 22.04
CA HIS A 125 18.30 -2.46 22.42
C HIS A 125 18.07 -1.16 23.17
N GLN A 126 18.42 -1.18 24.45
CA GLN A 126 18.79 0.01 25.19
C GLN A 126 19.62 0.89 24.25
N PHE A 127 19.04 2.00 23.81
CA PHE A 127 19.84 3.11 23.35
C PHE A 127 20.45 3.71 24.61
N GLU A 128 21.51 3.06 25.12
CA GLU A 128 22.48 3.77 25.93
C GLU A 128 22.99 4.89 25.03
N VAL A 129 22.49 6.09 25.31
CA VAL A 129 23.07 7.33 24.82
C VAL A 129 24.49 7.35 25.36
N SER A 130 25.42 6.77 24.59
CA SER A 130 26.84 6.94 24.84
C SER A 130 27.13 8.42 24.62
N ASP A 131 27.43 9.07 25.73
CA ASP A 131 27.83 10.46 25.91
C ASP A 131 29.24 10.68 25.32
N GLN A 132 29.42 10.36 24.03
CA GLN A 132 30.67 10.58 23.30
C GLN A 132 30.44 11.61 22.19
N LEU A 133 30.14 12.83 22.63
CA LEU A 133 30.61 14.02 21.93
C LEU A 133 32.12 14.13 22.14
N SER A 134 32.91 13.70 21.17
CA SER A 134 34.31 14.16 21.04
C SER A 134 34.72 14.13 19.57
N ASP A 135 34.80 15.33 19.04
CA ASP A 135 35.81 15.79 18.09
C ASP A 135 36.02 14.94 16.82
N GLN A 136 35.14 15.13 15.84
CA GLN A 136 35.57 15.05 14.45
C GLN A 136 35.16 16.29 13.68
N GLU A 137 36.20 17.03 13.32
CA GLU A 137 36.21 18.31 12.63
C GLU A 137 35.42 18.24 11.31
N PHE A 138 34.42 19.10 11.18
CA PHE A 138 33.82 19.42 9.89
C PHE A 138 34.83 20.19 9.05
N VAL A 139 35.51 19.50 8.14
CA VAL A 139 36.17 20.18 7.00
C VAL A 139 35.09 20.48 5.96
N THR A 140 34.73 21.77 5.93
CA THR A 140 33.84 22.42 4.95
C THR A 140 34.31 22.19 3.52
N LEU A 141 33.51 21.46 2.74
CA LEU A 141 33.68 21.35 1.29
C LEU A 141 32.80 22.40 0.61
N GLU A 142 33.21 23.66 0.76
CA GLU A 142 32.66 24.80 0.05
C GLU A 142 33.45 25.00 -1.25
N ARG A 143 33.16 24.20 -2.28
CA ARG A 143 33.49 24.58 -3.65
C ARG A 143 32.80 23.71 -4.70
N MET A 144 32.24 24.42 -5.67
CA MET A 144 31.84 23.96 -7.01
C MET A 144 30.45 23.33 -7.11
N THR A 145 29.45 24.15 -7.39
CA THR A 145 28.65 23.99 -8.62
C THR A 145 28.05 25.34 -9.06
N HIS A 146 28.75 25.95 -10.01
CA HIS A 146 28.22 26.66 -11.18
C HIS A 146 26.90 27.45 -11.03
N SER A 147 27.04 28.72 -10.69
CA SER A 147 26.05 29.75 -11.02
C SER A 147 26.10 30.05 -12.52
N ALA A 148 25.00 29.79 -13.21
CA ALA A 148 24.79 30.01 -14.63
C ALA A 148 24.72 31.52 -14.98
N PRO A 149 25.08 31.92 -16.22
CA PRO A 149 25.09 33.32 -16.63
C PRO A 149 23.68 33.87 -16.91
N PRO A 150 23.49 35.21 -16.83
CA PRO A 150 22.17 35.85 -16.89
C PRO A 150 21.56 35.89 -18.30
N GLU A 151 20.23 35.79 -18.30
CA GLU A 151 19.33 35.89 -19.45
C GLU A 151 19.51 37.20 -20.23
N ASN A 152 19.63 37.06 -21.54
CA ASN A 152 19.66 38.14 -22.50
C ASN A 152 18.25 38.69 -22.71
N ALA A 153 18.06 39.97 -22.36
CA ALA A 153 16.85 40.71 -22.63
C ALA A 153 16.95 41.46 -23.98
N VAL A 154 15.77 41.69 -24.56
CA VAL A 154 15.42 42.74 -25.54
C VAL A 154 15.70 42.44 -27.03
N GLY A 155 14.60 42.25 -27.76
CA GLY A 155 14.54 42.30 -29.22
C GLY A 155 13.11 42.49 -29.72
N ALA A 156 12.58 43.72 -29.57
CA ALA A 156 11.29 44.13 -30.11
C ALA A 156 11.33 44.18 -31.65
N GLY A 157 10.44 43.45 -32.32
CA GLY A 157 10.25 43.47 -33.77
C GLY A 157 8.78 43.59 -34.13
N LYS A 158 8.37 44.80 -34.54
CA LYS A 158 7.02 45.16 -34.98
C LYS A 158 6.58 44.34 -36.20
N ALA A 159 5.42 43.68 -36.13
CA ALA A 159 4.68 43.23 -37.32
C ALA A 159 3.54 44.23 -37.57
N GLN A 160 3.72 45.01 -38.63
CA GLN A 160 2.76 45.99 -39.12
C GLN A 160 1.71 45.26 -39.97
N ALA A 161 0.44 45.32 -39.55
CA ALA A 161 -0.68 44.80 -40.29
C ALA A 161 -0.91 45.65 -41.56
N GLY A 162 -0.62 45.07 -42.71
CA GLY A 162 -1.07 45.53 -44.02
C GLY A 162 -2.50 45.05 -44.26
N ARG A 163 -3.36 46.00 -44.61
CA ARG A 163 -4.82 45.92 -44.80
C ARG A 163 -5.08 46.13 -46.31
N ILE A 164 -5.93 45.26 -46.90
CA ILE A 164 -7.00 45.52 -47.91
C ILE A 164 -6.59 46.43 -49.10
N ASP A 165 -6.64 46.02 -50.37
CA ASP A 165 -7.73 45.40 -51.15
C ASP A 165 -7.25 44.28 -52.10
#